data_AF-A0A800AR27-F1
#
_entry.id   AF-A0A800AR27-F1
#
_cell.length_a   1.000
_cell.length_b   1.000
_cell.length_c   1.000
_cell.angle_alpha   90.00
_cell.angle_beta   90.00
_cell.angle_gamma   90.00
#
_symmetry.space_group_name_H-M   'P 1'
#
loop_
_entity.id
_entity.type
_entity.pdbx_description
1 polymer ?
#
loop_
_entity_poly.entity_id
_entity_poly.type
_entity_poly.pdbx_seq_one_letter_code
_entity_poly.pdbx_strand_id
1 'polypeptide(L)'
;MEIEKNDLEKFKKLGIQNILELSIIAPVKYFDYQIKNYIPSKMEGVFDVKIKDVFKSKKLLRATAYSFNLQKEIEIIFFKYSRYHESLLQKEERLYFYGKVEQKFLKIQLIQPKKISKSKIDKIYPSYKITIRSDIFRRLIERYVSKENL
;
A
#
# COMPACT_ATOMS: atom_id res chain seq x y z
N MET A 1 -27.16 5.49 16.42
CA MET A 1 -26.74 4.08 16.33
C MET A 1 -25.93 3.70 17.57
N GLU A 2 -26.19 2.55 18.19
CA GLU A 2 -25.40 2.07 19.33
C GLU A 2 -24.11 1.37 18.88
N ILE A 3 -23.04 1.51 19.67
CA ILE A 3 -21.76 0.86 19.41
C ILE A 3 -21.84 -0.59 19.87
N GLU A 4 -21.53 -1.54 18.99
CA GLU A 4 -21.54 -2.95 19.35
C GLU A 4 -20.50 -3.29 20.42
N LYS A 5 -20.83 -4.26 21.28
CA LYS A 5 -19.94 -4.71 22.38
C LYS A 5 -18.53 -5.08 21.92
N ASN A 6 -18.40 -5.71 20.74
CA ASN A 6 -17.11 -6.09 20.16
C ASN A 6 -16.27 -4.89 19.66
N ASP A 7 -16.92 -3.77 19.38
CA ASP A 7 -16.25 -2.55 18.92
C ASP A 7 -15.88 -1.62 20.09
N LEU A 8 -16.54 -1.73 21.24
CA LEU A 8 -16.23 -0.95 22.45
C LEU A 8 -14.77 -1.08 22.89
N GLU A 9 -14.18 -2.29 22.83
CA GLU A 9 -12.77 -2.47 23.17
C GLU A 9 -11.83 -1.71 22.23
N LYS A 10 -12.21 -1.59 20.95
CA LYS A 10 -11.42 -0.89 19.94
C LYS A 10 -11.51 0.62 20.15
N PHE A 11 -12.69 1.13 20.51
CA PHE A 11 -12.90 2.53 20.91
C PHE A 11 -12.06 2.87 22.14
N LYS A 12 -12.05 2.01 23.17
CA LYS A 12 -11.19 2.18 24.35
C LYS A 12 -9.70 2.23 23.98
N LYS A 13 -9.23 1.35 23.09
CA LYS A 13 -7.83 1.35 22.60
C LYS A 13 -7.47 2.61 21.82
N LEU A 14 -8.43 3.20 21.13
CA LEU A 14 -8.29 4.48 20.43
C LEU A 14 -8.40 5.68 21.37
N GLY A 15 -8.84 5.48 22.62
CA GLY A 15 -9.05 6.55 23.60
C GLY A 15 -10.30 7.39 23.34
N ILE A 16 -11.30 6.83 22.65
CA ILE A 16 -12.54 7.53 22.28
C ILE A 16 -13.77 6.88 22.91
N GLN A 17 -14.83 7.66 23.12
CA GLN A 17 -16.04 7.23 23.82
C GLN A 17 -17.28 7.14 22.92
N ASN A 18 -17.34 7.92 21.84
CA ASN A 18 -18.53 8.05 20.99
C ASN A 18 -18.19 8.13 19.49
N ILE A 19 -19.22 8.05 18.65
CA ILE A 19 -19.09 8.08 17.18
C ILE A 19 -18.59 9.46 16.69
N LEU A 20 -18.94 10.54 17.38
CA LEU A 20 -18.50 11.89 17.01
C LEU A 20 -16.97 12.01 17.15
N GLU A 21 -16.40 11.55 18.25
CA GLU A 21 -14.94 11.49 18.44
C GLU A 21 -14.25 10.63 17.39
N LEU A 22 -14.87 9.51 16.99
CA LEU A 22 -14.35 8.70 15.87
C LEU A 22 -14.30 9.50 14.56
N SER A 23 -15.33 10.32 14.28
CA SER A 23 -15.44 11.09 13.04
C SER A 23 -14.42 12.22 12.92
N ILE A 24 -13.92 12.73 14.05
CA ILE A 24 -12.96 13.85 14.10
C ILE A 24 -11.52 13.35 13.85
N ILE A 25 -11.27 12.04 13.90
CA ILE A 25 -9.93 11.47 13.62
C ILE A 25 -9.62 11.61 12.12
N ALA A 26 -8.89 12.68 11.78
CA ALA A 26 -8.49 12.97 10.41
C ALA A 26 -7.31 12.10 9.93
N PRO A 27 -7.26 11.75 8.63
CA PRO A 27 -6.08 11.16 8.02
C PRO A 27 -4.86 12.09 8.08
N VAL A 28 -3.69 11.53 8.35
CA VAL A 28 -2.40 12.25 8.35
C VAL A 28 -1.79 12.31 6.95
N LYS A 29 -2.04 11.30 6.12
CA LYS A 29 -1.57 11.22 4.74
C LYS A 29 -2.61 10.51 3.89
N TYR A 30 -2.63 10.84 2.60
CA TYR A 30 -3.35 10.08 1.59
C TYR A 30 -2.34 9.42 0.65
N PHE A 31 -2.57 8.14 0.35
CA PHE A 31 -1.84 7.41 -0.68
C PHE A 31 -2.68 7.36 -1.95
N ASP A 32 -2.10 7.81 -3.06
CA ASP A 32 -2.74 7.70 -4.37
C ASP A 32 -2.33 6.37 -5.00
N TYR A 33 -3.25 5.40 -5.02
CA TYR A 33 -3.02 4.08 -5.62
C TYR A 33 -3.62 3.94 -7.02
N GLN A 34 -3.88 5.06 -7.71
CA GLN A 34 -4.28 5.04 -9.11
C GLN A 34 -3.12 4.62 -10.00
N ILE A 35 -3.40 3.74 -10.96
CA ILE A 35 -2.42 3.33 -11.96
C ILE A 35 -2.23 4.48 -12.95
N LYS A 36 -0.96 4.87 -13.16
CA LYS A 36 -0.56 5.94 -14.06
C LYS A 36 0.25 5.38 -15.21
N ASN A 37 0.00 5.86 -16.43
CA ASN A 37 0.69 5.44 -17.64
C ASN A 37 1.99 6.24 -17.90
N TYR A 38 2.46 6.99 -16.91
CA TYR A 38 3.67 7.79 -16.97
C TYR A 38 4.49 7.59 -15.70
N ILE A 39 5.78 7.89 -15.79
CA ILE A 39 6.71 7.82 -14.66
C ILE A 39 6.47 9.06 -13.79
N PRO A 40 6.02 8.92 -12.53
CA PRO A 40 5.88 10.07 -11.66
C PRO A 40 7.27 10.64 -11.33
N SER A 41 7.65 11.76 -11.94
CA SER A 41 8.95 12.39 -11.64
C SER A 41 9.00 12.77 -10.16
N LYS A 42 9.95 12.19 -9.42
CA LYS A 42 10.17 12.40 -7.97
C LYS A 42 8.99 12.00 -7.06
N MET A 43 7.93 11.40 -7.58
CA MET A 43 6.74 11.00 -6.81
C MET A 43 6.64 9.47 -6.67
N GLU A 44 5.89 9.03 -5.67
CA GLU A 44 5.50 7.63 -5.52
C GLU A 44 4.36 7.30 -6.49
N GLY A 45 4.30 6.06 -6.98
CA GLY A 45 3.24 5.61 -7.89
C GLY A 45 3.00 4.11 -7.82
N VAL A 46 1.94 3.66 -8.46
CA VAL A 46 1.60 2.23 -8.60
C VAL A 46 2.12 1.68 -9.92
N PHE A 47 2.74 0.51 -9.84
CA PHE A 47 3.30 -0.22 -10.96
C PHE A 47 2.63 -1.59 -11.03
N ASP A 48 1.98 -1.85 -12.15
CA ASP A 48 1.39 -3.13 -12.51
C ASP A 48 2.43 -3.93 -13.28
N VAL A 49 2.91 -5.03 -12.69
CA VAL A 49 4.11 -5.72 -13.16
C VAL A 49 3.92 -7.22 -13.27
N LYS A 50 4.62 -7.85 -14.19
CA LYS A 50 4.84 -9.30 -14.23
C LYS A 50 6.32 -9.61 -14.02
N ILE A 51 6.63 -10.46 -13.03
CA ILE A 51 8.01 -10.87 -12.74
C ILE A 51 8.53 -11.79 -13.85
N LYS A 52 9.68 -11.43 -14.43
CA LYS A 52 10.35 -12.20 -15.49
C LYS A 52 11.50 -13.05 -14.95
N ASP A 53 12.36 -12.43 -14.17
CA ASP A 53 13.56 -13.06 -13.62
C ASP A 53 13.88 -12.49 -12.24
N VAL A 54 14.53 -13.29 -11.41
CA VAL A 54 14.85 -12.95 -10.03
C VAL A 54 16.28 -13.33 -9.71
N PHE A 55 17.06 -12.32 -9.38
CA PHE A 55 18.43 -12.43 -8.92
C PHE A 55 18.50 -12.25 -7.41
N LYS A 56 19.11 -13.22 -6.72
CA LYS A 56 19.31 -13.21 -5.27
C LYS A 56 20.80 -13.20 -4.94
N SER A 57 21.18 -12.31 -4.03
CA SER A 57 22.51 -12.27 -3.41
C SER A 57 22.38 -12.02 -1.90
N LYS A 58 23.45 -12.21 -1.12
CA LYS A 58 23.42 -11.95 0.34
C LYS A 58 23.02 -10.52 0.71
N LYS A 59 23.24 -9.54 -0.18
CA LYS A 59 23.04 -8.10 0.10
C LYS A 59 21.80 -7.50 -0.58
N LEU A 60 21.18 -8.24 -1.49
CA LEU A 60 20.30 -7.67 -2.50
C LEU A 60 19.42 -8.76 -3.10
N LEU A 61 18.12 -8.49 -3.19
CA LEU A 61 17.15 -9.22 -3.99
C LEU A 61 16.67 -8.31 -5.10
N ARG A 62 16.88 -8.69 -6.36
CA ARG A 62 16.50 -7.92 -7.54
C ARG A 62 15.61 -8.77 -8.43
N ALA A 63 14.49 -8.24 -8.87
CA ALA A 63 13.69 -8.84 -9.92
C ALA A 63 13.64 -7.94 -11.15
N THR A 64 13.78 -8.54 -12.32
CA THR A 64 13.43 -7.90 -13.58
C THR A 64 11.95 -8.17 -13.85
N ALA A 65 11.18 -7.12 -14.10
CA ALA A 65 9.75 -7.22 -14.32
C ALA A 65 9.32 -6.39 -15.53
N TYR A 66 8.27 -6.83 -16.21
CA TYR A 66 7.62 -6.02 -17.23
C TYR A 66 6.48 -5.24 -16.61
N SER A 67 6.51 -3.91 -16.72
CA SER A 67 5.43 -3.02 -16.28
C SER A 67 4.42 -2.86 -17.41
N PHE A 68 3.17 -3.25 -17.16
CA PHE A 68 2.08 -3.11 -18.13
C PHE A 68 1.66 -1.66 -18.30
N ASN A 69 1.62 -0.89 -17.22
CA ASN A 69 1.21 0.51 -17.26
C ASN A 69 2.24 1.42 -17.95
N LEU A 70 3.54 1.09 -17.85
CA LEU A 70 4.59 1.85 -18.53
C LEU A 70 5.04 1.23 -19.87
N GLN A 71 4.57 0.03 -20.18
CA GLN A 71 4.98 -0.78 -21.34
C GLN A 71 6.51 -0.94 -21.44
N LYS A 72 7.20 -1.05 -20.29
CA LYS A 72 8.66 -1.06 -20.19
C LYS A 72 9.14 -2.08 -19.18
N GLU A 73 10.39 -2.52 -19.34
CA GLU A 73 11.06 -3.30 -18.30
C GLU A 73 11.51 -2.39 -17.15
N ILE A 74 11.31 -2.89 -15.93
CA ILE A 74 11.72 -2.23 -14.70
C ILE A 74 12.45 -3.23 -13.80
N GLU A 75 13.34 -2.72 -12.96
CA GLU A 75 13.97 -3.49 -11.90
C GLU A 75 13.30 -3.21 -10.57
N ILE A 76 12.99 -4.25 -9.81
CA ILE A 76 12.47 -4.17 -8.44
C ILE A 76 13.59 -4.60 -7.51
N ILE A 77 14.01 -3.71 -6.61
CA ILE A 77 15.21 -3.90 -5.81
C ILE A 77 14.88 -3.83 -4.32
N PHE A 78 15.25 -4.87 -3.59
CA PHE A 78 15.21 -4.92 -2.13
C PHE A 78 16.62 -5.09 -1.55
N PHE A 79 17.12 -4.07 -0.82
CA PHE A 79 18.42 -4.11 -0.14
C PHE A 79 18.36 -4.79 1.24
N LYS A 80 17.19 -4.76 1.88
CA LYS A 80 16.92 -5.45 3.15
C LYS A 80 15.70 -6.34 2.94
N TYR A 81 15.94 -7.54 2.45
CA TYR A 81 14.88 -8.49 2.13
C TYR A 81 14.78 -9.59 3.18
N SER A 82 13.64 -10.25 3.20
CA SER A 82 13.29 -11.36 4.11
C SER A 82 12.68 -12.50 3.29
N ARG A 83 12.43 -13.65 3.91
CA ARG A 83 11.74 -14.77 3.24
C ARG A 83 10.42 -14.37 2.58
N TYR A 84 9.69 -13.42 3.16
CA TYR A 84 8.48 -12.85 2.56
C TYR A 84 8.73 -12.25 1.18
N HIS A 85 9.83 -11.50 1.02
CA HIS A 85 10.17 -10.87 -0.26
C HIS A 85 10.58 -11.92 -1.29
N GLU A 86 11.29 -12.97 -0.87
CA GLU A 86 11.64 -14.09 -1.75
C GLU A 86 10.38 -14.83 -2.24
N SER A 87 9.43 -15.11 -1.35
CA SER A 87 8.15 -15.73 -1.72
C SER A 87 7.28 -14.81 -2.57
N LEU A 88 7.42 -13.50 -2.42
CA LEU A 88 6.67 -12.51 -3.18
C LEU A 88 7.13 -12.42 -4.62
N LEU A 89 8.44 -12.49 -4.86
CA LEU A 89 9.02 -12.39 -6.20
C LEU A 89 9.14 -13.79 -6.80
N GLN A 90 8.01 -14.48 -6.96
CA GLN A 90 7.96 -15.70 -7.74
C GLN A 90 7.69 -15.37 -9.21
N LYS A 91 8.28 -16.17 -10.10
CA LYS A 91 8.21 -15.95 -11.55
C LYS A 91 6.74 -16.01 -12.00
N GLU A 92 6.39 -15.17 -12.97
CA GLU A 92 5.09 -15.14 -13.64
C GLU A 92 3.88 -14.62 -12.85
N GLU A 93 4.02 -14.28 -11.56
CA GLU A 93 2.95 -13.61 -10.82
C GLU A 93 2.79 -12.15 -11.31
N ARG A 94 1.54 -11.75 -11.58
CA ARG A 94 1.18 -10.34 -11.81
C ARG A 94 0.98 -9.67 -10.45
N LEU A 95 1.80 -8.66 -10.19
CA LEU A 95 1.90 -7.98 -8.90
C LEU A 95 1.66 -6.48 -9.07
N TYR A 96 1.27 -5.85 -7.96
CA TYR A 96 1.12 -4.42 -7.89
C TYR A 96 2.06 -3.88 -6.82
N PHE A 97 2.92 -2.96 -7.21
CA PHE A 97 3.89 -2.33 -6.31
C PHE A 97 3.63 -0.84 -6.22
N TYR A 98 3.60 -0.33 -5.00
CA TYR A 98 3.62 1.11 -4.73
C TYR A 98 5.00 1.52 -4.26
N GLY A 99 5.59 2.51 -4.91
CA GLY A 99 6.91 2.99 -4.51
C GLY A 99 7.37 4.17 -5.33
N LYS A 100 8.51 4.72 -4.92
CA LYS A 100 9.20 5.76 -5.68
C LYS A 100 10.01 5.11 -6.80
N VAL A 101 9.98 5.75 -7.95
CA VAL A 101 10.79 5.38 -9.10
C VAL A 101 12.11 6.15 -9.12
N GLU A 102 13.19 5.43 -9.38
CA GLU A 102 14.51 5.99 -9.64
C GLU A 102 14.96 5.60 -11.05
N GLN A 103 15.49 6.55 -11.79
CA GLN A 103 16.13 6.27 -13.07
C GLN A 103 17.64 6.30 -12.89
N LYS A 104 18.29 5.15 -13.07
CA LYS A 104 19.75 4.99 -12.98
C LYS A 104 20.24 4.18 -14.16
N PHE A 105 21.31 4.65 -14.81
CA PHE A 105 21.95 3.96 -15.94
C PHE A 105 20.96 3.51 -17.03
N LEU A 106 20.03 4.40 -17.41
CA LEU A 106 18.95 4.15 -18.38
C LEU A 106 17.90 3.09 -17.95
N LYS A 107 18.02 2.53 -16.75
CA LYS A 107 17.04 1.59 -16.19
C LYS A 107 16.10 2.29 -15.23
N ILE A 108 14.84 1.85 -15.26
CA ILE A 108 13.80 2.25 -14.30
C ILE A 108 13.87 1.28 -13.12
N GLN A 109 14.09 1.80 -11.92
CA GLN A 109 14.25 1.02 -10.71
C GLN A 109 13.20 1.41 -9.66
N LEU A 110 12.56 0.42 -9.06
CA LEU A 110 11.74 0.55 -7.86
C LEU A 110 12.54 0.05 -6.68
N ILE A 111 12.92 0.98 -5.80
CA ILE A 111 13.71 0.66 -4.61
C ILE A 111 12.78 0.48 -3.42
N GLN A 112 12.87 -0.68 -2.78
CA GLN A 112 12.10 -1.06 -1.60
C GLN A 112 10.58 -0.81 -1.75
N PRO A 113 9.94 -1.15 -2.90
CA PRO A 113 8.53 -0.88 -3.08
C PRO A 113 7.67 -1.78 -2.19
N LYS A 114 6.46 -1.31 -1.88
CA LYS A 114 5.48 -2.07 -1.09
C LYS A 114 4.52 -2.79 -2.02
N LYS A 115 4.31 -4.10 -1.81
CA LYS A 115 3.21 -4.82 -2.45
C LYS A 115 1.88 -4.18 -2.02
N ILE A 116 1.01 -3.89 -2.97
CA ILE A 116 -0.37 -3.48 -2.70
C ILE A 116 -1.33 -4.57 -3.15
N SER A 117 -2.45 -4.72 -2.43
CA SER A 117 -3.50 -5.66 -2.79
C SER A 117 -4.36 -5.10 -3.91
N LYS A 118 -4.94 -5.98 -4.74
CA LYS A 118 -5.81 -5.59 -5.85
C LYS A 118 -7.01 -4.73 -5.41
N SER A 119 -7.52 -4.96 -4.21
CA SER A 119 -8.64 -4.21 -3.61
C SER A 119 -8.36 -2.71 -3.41
N LYS A 120 -7.09 -2.30 -3.37
CA LYS A 120 -6.65 -0.92 -3.12
C LYS A 120 -6.31 -0.14 -4.39
N ILE A 121 -6.21 -0.81 -5.53
CA ILE A 121 -5.89 -0.21 -6.82
C ILE A 121 -7.01 0.77 -7.21
N ASP A 122 -6.64 1.85 -7.89
CA ASP A 122 -7.54 2.89 -8.38
C ASP A 122 -8.33 3.60 -7.28
N LYS A 123 -7.76 3.64 -6.07
CA LYS A 123 -8.34 4.31 -4.91
C LYS A 123 -7.33 5.23 -4.25
N ILE A 124 -7.84 6.33 -3.71
CA ILE A 124 -7.12 7.14 -2.73
C ILE A 124 -7.30 6.49 -1.36
N TYR A 125 -6.21 6.16 -0.69
CA TYR A 125 -6.22 5.42 0.57
C TYR A 125 -5.74 6.31 1.74
N PRO A 126 -6.59 6.63 2.72
CA PRO A 126 -6.20 7.43 3.87
C PRO A 126 -5.33 6.64 4.86
N SER A 127 -4.38 7.34 5.46
CA SER A 127 -3.47 6.85 6.50
C SER A 127 -3.73 7.61 7.79
N TYR A 128 -4.04 6.88 8.85
CA TYR A 128 -4.37 7.46 10.16
C TYR A 128 -3.25 7.23 11.16
N LYS A 129 -3.08 8.14 12.11
CA LYS A 129 -2.22 7.94 13.28
C LYS A 129 -3.07 7.34 14.40
N ILE A 130 -3.01 6.02 14.52
CA ILE A 130 -3.90 5.23 15.39
C ILE A 130 -3.11 4.12 16.09
N THR A 131 -3.63 3.67 17.23
CA THR A 131 -3.05 2.61 18.06
C THR A 131 -3.46 1.20 17.63
N ILE A 132 -4.57 1.07 16.91
CA ILE A 132 -5.07 -0.20 16.38
C ILE A 132 -4.65 -0.41 14.92
N ARG A 133 -4.82 -1.64 14.41
CA ARG A 133 -4.53 -1.94 13.01
C ARG A 133 -5.44 -1.13 12.07
N SER A 134 -4.86 -0.62 10.99
CA SER A 134 -5.54 0.30 10.06
C SER A 134 -6.73 -0.32 9.32
N ASP A 135 -6.70 -1.63 9.06
CA ASP A 135 -7.84 -2.35 8.48
C ASP A 135 -9.03 -2.41 9.45
N ILE A 136 -8.76 -2.60 10.75
CA ILE A 136 -9.80 -2.59 11.79
C ILE A 136 -10.39 -1.18 11.91
N PHE A 137 -9.54 -0.15 12.03
CA PHE A 137 -10.01 1.23 12.15
C PHE A 137 -10.89 1.66 10.98
N ARG A 138 -10.47 1.30 9.76
CA ARG A 138 -11.24 1.62 8.56
C ARG A 138 -12.63 0.98 8.57
N ARG A 139 -12.75 -0.27 9.04
CA ARG A 139 -14.05 -0.92 9.22
C ARG A 139 -14.94 -0.19 10.23
N LEU A 140 -14.36 0.39 11.29
CA LEU A 140 -15.12 1.20 12.24
C LEU A 140 -15.63 2.48 11.58
N ILE A 141 -14.78 3.19 10.83
CA ILE A 141 -15.18 4.40 10.09
C ILE A 141 -16.28 4.07 9.09
N GLU A 142 -16.08 3.07 8.24
CA GLU A 142 -17.07 2.65 7.21
C GLU A 142 -18.40 2.20 7.83
N ARG A 143 -18.38 1.71 9.06
CA ARG A 143 -19.56 1.22 9.77
C ARG A 143 -20.33 2.31 10.51
N TYR A 144 -19.63 3.17 11.25
CA TYR A 144 -20.25 4.09 12.21
C TYR A 144 -20.31 5.53 11.69
N VAL A 145 -19.41 5.94 10.80
CA VAL A 145 -19.35 7.31 10.26
C VAL A 145 -20.12 7.35 8.94
N SER A 146 -21.44 7.52 9.05
CA SER A 146 -22.36 7.70 7.91
C SER A 146 -23.18 8.98 8.08
N LYS A 147 -23.87 9.41 7.03
CA LYS A 147 -24.69 10.63 7.06
C LYS A 147 -25.83 10.53 8.06
N GLU A 148 -26.33 9.33 8.31
CA GLU A 148 -27.43 9.07 9.25
C GLU A 148 -26.97 9.02 10.71
N ASN A 149 -25.66 8.86 10.93
CA ASN A 149 -25.05 8.70 12.26
C ASN A 149 -24.33 9.96 12.75
N LEU A 150 -24.28 11.02 11.94
CA LEU A 150 -23.70 12.34 12.23
C LEU A 150 -24.77 13.42 12.11
#